data_AF-A0A067PMG1-F1
#
_entry.id   AF-A0A067PMG1-F1
#
_cell.length_a   1.000
_cell.length_b   1.000
_cell.length_c   1.000
_cell.angle_alpha   90.00
_cell.angle_beta   90.00
_cell.angle_gamma   90.00
#
_symmetry.space_group_name_H-M   'P 1'
#
loop_
_entity.id
_entity.type
_entity.pdbx_description
1 polymer ?
#
loop_
_entity_poly.entity_id
_entity_poly.type
_entity_poly.pdbx_seq_one_letter_code
_entity_poly.pdbx_strand_id
1 'polypeptide(L)' 'QDITCVVNVQHDCISSRCTTTAQQAIMIKRTKSIKTRTVVAHMDSPHYVVNMLSLHNHTLIRKALPSSLLTLPAFFLNRV' A
#
# COMPACT_ATOMS: atom_id res chain seq x y z
N GLN A 1 25.27 9.35 -1.60
CA GLN A 1 24.00 10.10 -1.53
C GLN A 1 23.14 9.40 -0.50
N ASP A 2 22.68 10.11 0.53
CA ASP A 2 21.98 9.51 1.67
C ASP A 2 20.46 9.50 1.46
N ILE A 3 19.78 8.49 2.02
CA ILE A 3 18.33 8.34 1.94
C ILE A 3 17.69 9.15 3.09
N THR A 4 17.07 10.27 2.76
CA THR A 4 16.43 11.16 3.75
C THR A 4 15.04 10.71 4.16
N CYS A 5 14.31 9.98 3.31
CA CYS A 5 12.91 9.63 3.54
C CYS A 5 12.55 8.33 2.81
N VAL A 6 11.93 7.39 3.53
CA VAL A 6 11.33 6.17 2.96
C VAL A 6 9.82 6.33 2.92
N VAL A 7 9.24 6.11 1.74
CA VAL A 7 7.79 6.16 1.51
C VAL A 7 7.16 4.79 1.63
N ASN A 8 5.92 4.75 2.09
CA ASN A 8 5.10 3.53 2.04
C ASN A 8 4.20 3.61 0.81
N VAL A 9 4.47 2.75 -0.17
CA VAL A 9 3.71 2.63 -1.42
C VAL A 9 2.91 1.35 -1.39
N GLN A 10 1.62 1.44 -1.72
CA GLN A 10 0.70 0.32 -1.75
C GLN A 10 0.02 0.25 -3.11
N HIS A 11 -0.27 -0.97 -3.58
CA HIS A 11 -0.95 -1.16 -4.86
C HIS A 11 -2.40 -0.69 -4.77
N ASP A 12 -2.87 0.05 -5.78
CA ASP A 12 -4.28 0.39 -5.91
C ASP A 12 -5.06 -0.82 -6.44
N CYS A 13 -5.38 -1.71 -5.51
CA CYS A 13 -6.06 -2.96 -5.80
C CYS A 13 -7.48 -2.75 -6.31
N ILE A 14 -8.13 -1.64 -5.90
CA ILE A 14 -9.53 -1.35 -6.23
C ILE A 14 -9.60 -0.94 -7.69
N SER A 15 -8.82 0.07 -8.10
CA SER A 15 -8.78 0.53 -9.50
C SER A 15 -8.31 -0.58 -10.45
N SER A 16 -7.38 -1.42 -9.97
CA SER A 16 -6.81 -2.53 -10.74
C SER A 16 -7.64 -3.81 -10.72
N ARG A 17 -8.79 -3.83 -10.01
CA ARG A 17 -9.71 -4.98 -9.89
C ARG A 17 -9.00 -6.28 -9.49
N CYS A 18 -8.08 -6.18 -8.52
CA CYS A 18 -7.36 -7.33 -8.00
C CYS A 18 -8.33 -8.31 -7.31
N THR A 19 -8.04 -9.61 -7.35
CA THR A 19 -8.95 -10.65 -6.84
C THR A 19 -8.43 -11.29 -5.57
N THR A 20 -9.30 -11.68 -4.64
CA THR A 20 -8.91 -12.32 -3.38
C THR A 20 -8.82 -13.84 -3.54
N THR A 21 -8.05 -14.29 -4.53
CA THR A 21 -7.96 -15.72 -4.94
C THR A 21 -6.64 -16.39 -4.54
N ALA A 22 -5.61 -15.61 -4.23
CA ALA A 22 -4.31 -16.16 -3.89
C ALA A 22 -4.30 -16.70 -2.45
N GLN A 23 -3.56 -17.78 -2.22
CA GLN A 23 -3.27 -18.30 -0.88
C GLN A 23 -1.80 -18.07 -0.53
N GLN A 24 -1.56 -17.56 0.67
CA GLN A 24 -0.22 -17.32 1.19
C GLN A 24 -0.02 -18.09 2.49
N ALA A 25 1.07 -18.85 2.58
CA ALA A 25 1.50 -19.46 3.84
C ALA A 25 1.82 -18.36 4.87
N ILE A 26 1.28 -18.50 6.08
CA ILE A 26 1.51 -17.55 7.16
C ILE A 26 2.97 -17.70 7.64
N MET A 27 3.71 -16.59 7.69
CA MET A 27 5.05 -16.58 8.27
C MET A 27 4.95 -16.41 9.79
N ILE A 28 5.59 -17.33 10.53
CA ILE A 28 5.64 -17.33 12.00
C ILE A 28 7.10 -17.42 12.41
N LYS A 29 7.60 -16.44 13.18
CA LYS A 29 9.00 -16.42 13.67
C LYS A 29 10.05 -16.67 12.56
N ARG A 30 9.83 -16.13 11.36
CA ARG A 30 10.65 -16.33 10.15
C ARG A 30 10.56 -17.72 9.49
N THR A 31 9.68 -18.60 9.98
CA THR A 31 9.41 -19.91 9.40
C THR A 31 8.03 -19.92 8.72
N LYS A 32 7.92 -20.56 7.54
CA LYS A 32 6.62 -20.76 6.87
C LYS A 32 5.79 -21.77 7.67
N SER A 33 4.55 -21.40 7.98
CA SER A 33 3.57 -22.28 8.62
C SER A 33 2.83 -23.13 7.58
N ILE A 34 2.24 -24.22 8.05
CA ILE A 34 1.26 -25.02 7.27
C ILE A 34 -0.03 -24.23 7.08
N LYS A 35 -0.36 -23.32 8.01
CA LYS A 35 -1.57 -22.48 7.90
C LYS A 35 -1.40 -21.49 6.75
N THR A 36 -2.41 -21.44 5.88
CA THR A 36 -2.52 -20.45 4.81
C THR A 36 -3.57 -19.40 5.15
N ARG A 37 -3.48 -18.26 4.48
CA ARG A 37 -4.52 -17.23 4.45
C ARG A 37 -4.81 -16.82 3.02
N THR A 38 -6.04 -16.41 2.75
CA THR A 38 -6.38 -15.78 1.49
C THR A 38 -5.78 -14.38 1.44
N VAL A 39 -5.16 -14.04 0.32
CA VAL A 39 -4.55 -12.74 0.04
C VAL A 39 -5.03 -12.22 -1.30
N VAL A 40 -4.86 -10.91 -1.51
CA VAL A 40 -5.14 -10.28 -2.79
C VAL A 40 -4.10 -10.75 -3.82
N ALA A 41 -4.58 -11.34 -4.91
CA ALA A 41 -3.83 -11.59 -6.13
C ALA A 41 -3.81 -10.30 -6.95
N HIS A 42 -2.65 -9.65 -7.00
CA HIS A 42 -2.49 -8.39 -7.72
C HIS A 42 -2.45 -8.63 -9.23
N MET A 43 -3.21 -7.80 -9.96
CA MET A 43 -3.05 -7.66 -11.40
C MET A 43 -1.81 -6.81 -11.69
N ASP A 44 -1.13 -7.10 -12.79
CA ASP A 44 -0.01 -6.28 -13.25
C ASP A 44 -0.54 -4.92 -13.73
N SER A 45 -0.41 -3.90 -12.88
CA SER A 45 -0.85 -2.55 -13.19
C SER A 45 0.09 -1.53 -12.52
N PRO A 46 0.29 -0.36 -13.15
CA PRO A 46 1.16 0.67 -12.62
C PRO A 46 0.47 1.60 -11.60
N HIS A 47 -0.69 1.21 -11.07
CA HIS A 47 -1.46 2.07 -10.16
C HIS A 47 -1.10 1.83 -8.70
N TYR A 48 -0.58 2.86 -8.05
CA TYR A 48 -0.15 2.80 -6.65
C TYR A 48 -0.59 4.04 -5.89
N VAL A 49 -0.81 3.86 -4.59
CA VAL A 49 -1.09 4.93 -3.63
C VAL A 49 0.08 5.08 -2.67
N VAL A 50 0.44 6.33 -2.36
CA VAL A 50 1.45 6.64 -1.35
C VAL A 50 0.73 6.93 -0.03
N ASN A 51 1.06 6.18 1.02
CA ASN A 51 0.58 6.48 2.35
C ASN A 51 1.33 7.69 2.92
N MET A 52 0.73 8.86 2.74
CA MET A 52 1.26 10.14 3.23
C MET A 52 1.25 10.27 4.75
N LEU A 53 0.50 9.42 5.47
CA LEU A 53 0.46 9.37 6.93
C LEU A 53 1.38 8.29 7.49
N SER A 54 2.40 7.87 6.73
CA SER A 54 3.46 6.99 7.23
C SER A 54 4.09 7.58 8.51
N LEU A 55 4.09 6.78 9.58
CA LEU A 55 4.31 7.20 10.98
C LEU A 55 5.54 8.09 11.19
N HIS A 56 6.62 7.86 10.45
CA HIS A 56 7.90 8.52 10.71
C HIS A 56 8.24 9.65 9.72
N ASN A 57 7.66 9.64 8.52
CA ASN A 57 8.10 10.50 7.41
C ASN A 57 7.00 11.43 6.86
N HIS A 58 5.81 11.44 7.45
CA HIS A 58 4.63 12.16 6.93
C HIS A 58 4.91 13.63 6.56
N THR A 59 5.72 14.36 7.35
CA THR A 59 6.03 15.77 7.11
C THR A 59 6.92 15.95 5.87
N LEU A 60 7.96 15.12 5.72
CA LEU A 60 8.84 15.16 4.56
C LEU A 60 8.10 14.74 3.29
N ILE A 61 7.27 13.70 3.39
CA ILE A 61 6.45 13.20 2.27
C ILE A 61 5.50 14.30 1.80
N ARG A 62 4.80 14.97 2.72
CA ARG A 62 3.86 16.05 2.37
C ARG A 62 4.54 17.23 1.70
N LYS A 63 5.75 17.60 2.13
CA LYS A 63 6.53 18.69 1.51
C LYS A 63 7.06 18.32 0.11
N ALA A 64 7.32 17.04 -0.13
CA ALA A 64 7.88 16.55 -1.40
C ALA A 64 6.81 16.31 -2.48
N LEU A 65 5.53 16.20 -2.11
CA LEU A 65 4.45 15.90 -3.04
C LEU A 65 3.77 17.17 -3.56
N PRO A 66 3.43 17.22 -4.86
CA PRO A 66 2.63 18.30 -5.43
C PRO A 66 1.18 18.27 -4.90
N SER A 67 0.53 19.43 -4.89
CA SER A 67 -0.85 19.58 -4.41
C SER A 67 -1.86 18.68 -5.13
N SER A 68 -1.61 18.33 -6.39
CA SER A 68 -2.45 17.42 -7.19
C SER A 68 -2.51 16.00 -6.63
N LEU A 69 -1.51 15.59 -5.83
CA LEU A 69 -1.47 14.27 -5.18
C LEU A 69 -1.96 14.30 -3.73
N LEU A 70 -2.38 15.47 -3.23
CA LEU A 70 -2.97 15.61 -1.90
C LEU A 70 -4.48 15.31 -1.88
N THR A 71 -5.11 15.12 -3.04
CA THR A 71 -6.53 14.78 -3.14
C THR A 71 -6.77 13.35 -2.67
N LEU A 72 -7.67 13.18 -1.71
CA LEU A 72 -8.11 11.85 -1.29
C LEU A 72 -8.89 11.18 -2.43
N PRO A 73 -8.51 9.95 -2.82
CA PRO A 73 -9.31 9.18 -3.76
C PRO A 73 -10.73 8.96 -3.24
N ALA A 74 -11.72 8.96 -4.13
CA ALA A 74 -13.14 8.84 -3.78
C ALA A 74 -13.46 7.60 -2.92
N PHE A 75 -12.72 6.51 -3.09
CA PHE A 75 -12.91 5.28 -2.32
C PHE A 75 -12.53 5.38 -0.83
N PHE A 76 -11.84 6.44 -0.40
CA PHE A 76 -11.56 6.69 1.02
C PHE A 76 -12.62 7.57 1.70
N LEU A 77 -13.54 8.19 0.94
CA LEU A 77 -14.57 9.07 1.49
C LEU A 77 -15.65 8.31 2.29
N ASN A 78 -15.82 7.01 2.03
CA ASN A 78 -16.85 6.16 2.66
C ASN A 78 -16.33 5.39 3.89
N ARG A 79 -15.19 5.78 4.50
CA ARG A 79 -14.63 5.14 5.71
C ARG A 79 -14.87 5.95 6.99
N VAL A 80 -15.98 6.68 7.05
CA VAL A 80 -16.43 7.41 8.25
C VAL A 80 -17.46 6.58 8.99
#